data_AF-A0A1B6LIJ9-F1
#
_entry.id   AF-A0A1B6LIJ9-F1
#
_cell.length_a   1.000
_cell.length_b   1.000
_cell.length_c   1.000
_cell.angle_alpha   90.00
_cell.angle_beta   90.00
_cell.angle_gamma   90.00
#
_symmetry.space_group_name_H-M   'P 1'
#
loop_
_entity.id
_entity.type
_entity.pdbx_description
1 polymer ?
#
loop_
_entity_poly.entity_id
_entity_poly.type
_entity_poly.pdbx_seq_one_letter_code
_entity_poly.pdbx_strand_id
1 'polypeptide(L)'
;WDADGQLAAVEAQEPWGFKYDDNGNMLSLTYRGNTIPMEYNVMDRIVKFGEGLYRYDNRGLVVQNAREEKFHYNSKGLLTRATKRGRFDVRYYYDHLDRLAARKDNYGNITQFFYTNHQRPDEVSQIYSPRDGKLMTLVYDDRGHLIFAQVYRHKYYIATDQCGTPIMVFNQYGEGIREIMRSPYGHIVYDSNPYLYLPVDFCGGLLDQVTSLVHMSGGKVYDPLIGQWMSPMWNDILNRVTNPRQLHLYRFNGNDPINVGQSQKHLADEEHWLSRLGYDLSSMAPQLSQKLVSPVTSKFRVESGFFSQLSQKTMSRGLSSLSLPEARMRLDPLNPSVFGTRVEQDSIKGLILEHTQNWVLQPGSSSEPPLGRGILVSRQAGNRAVIYSVPTANSIYRDVITSVFNNTFLLPFTLVAHGMLQDAFHFVKEDAWRAQEDRAQLKRFGSQFNTTFHEKEGEAGSGKVLDVRIHRPNAVINLRYGTTLTRER
;
A
#
# COMPACT_ATOMS: atom_id res chain seq x y z
N TRP A 1 4.45 3.65 -29.43
CA TRP A 1 3.41 3.85 -28.40
C TRP A 1 2.11 4.26 -29.07
N ASP A 2 0.97 4.01 -28.43
CA ASP A 2 -0.33 4.55 -28.88
C ASP A 2 -0.52 6.02 -28.43
N ALA A 3 -1.69 6.59 -28.70
CA ALA A 3 -2.00 7.98 -28.37
C ALA A 3 -2.03 8.27 -26.85
N ASP A 4 -2.27 7.24 -26.03
CA ASP A 4 -2.33 7.35 -24.58
C ASP A 4 -0.97 7.14 -23.90
N GLY A 5 0.06 6.82 -24.70
CA GLY A 5 1.42 6.56 -24.23
C GLY A 5 1.65 5.12 -23.78
N GLN A 6 0.77 4.19 -24.16
CA GLN A 6 0.92 2.76 -23.88
C GLN A 6 1.80 2.10 -24.95
N LEU A 7 2.54 1.06 -24.58
CA LEU A 7 3.45 0.37 -25.51
C LEU A 7 2.67 -0.46 -26.54
N ALA A 8 2.45 0.08 -27.74
CA ALA A 8 1.68 -0.61 -28.78
C ALA A 8 2.45 -1.74 -29.51
N ALA A 9 3.73 -1.56 -29.82
CA ALA A 9 4.54 -2.56 -30.54
C ALA A 9 6.03 -2.32 -30.31
N VAL A 10 6.82 -3.37 -30.53
CA VAL A 10 8.28 -3.33 -30.55
C VAL A 10 8.77 -3.97 -31.84
N GLU A 11 9.44 -3.17 -32.66
CA GLU A 11 10.10 -3.64 -33.88
C GLU A 11 11.49 -4.16 -33.53
N ALA A 12 11.67 -5.47 -33.69
CA ALA A 12 12.92 -6.17 -33.46
C ALA A 12 12.98 -7.40 -34.36
N GLN A 13 14.08 -8.16 -34.32
CA GLN A 13 14.14 -9.48 -34.96
C GLN A 13 13.00 -10.39 -34.51
N GLU A 14 12.59 -10.25 -33.24
CA GLU A 14 11.40 -10.89 -32.69
C GLU A 14 10.36 -9.81 -32.35
N PRO A 15 9.39 -9.54 -33.24
CA PRO A 15 8.46 -8.44 -33.04
C PRO A 15 7.44 -8.75 -31.95
N TRP A 16 7.08 -7.71 -31.21
CA TRP A 16 6.00 -7.71 -30.22
C TRP A 16 4.90 -6.74 -30.62
N GLY A 17 3.64 -7.12 -30.36
CA GLY A 17 2.48 -6.27 -30.53
C GLY A 17 1.54 -6.38 -29.34
N PHE A 18 0.95 -5.26 -28.93
CA PHE A 18 0.03 -5.17 -27.80
C PHE A 18 -1.19 -4.35 -28.20
N LYS A 19 -2.37 -4.79 -27.78
CA LYS A 19 -3.62 -4.05 -27.97
C LYS A 19 -4.31 -3.86 -26.64
N TYR A 20 -4.96 -2.72 -26.49
CA TYR A 20 -5.58 -2.29 -25.23
C TYR A 20 -7.07 -1.95 -25.44
N ASP A 21 -7.87 -2.07 -24.38
CA ASP A 21 -9.22 -1.50 -24.33
C ASP A 21 -9.18 -0.03 -23.87
N ASP A 22 -10.35 0.63 -23.84
CA ASP A 22 -10.49 2.03 -23.41
C ASP A 22 -10.07 2.26 -21.96
N ASN A 23 -10.25 1.26 -21.11
CA ASN A 23 -9.77 1.34 -19.74
C ASN A 23 -8.24 1.27 -19.74
N GLY A 24 -7.62 0.59 -20.72
CA GLY A 24 -6.20 0.31 -20.98
C GLY A 24 -5.76 -1.13 -20.62
N ASN A 25 -6.69 -2.08 -20.49
CA ASN A 25 -6.37 -3.49 -20.23
C ASN A 25 -5.80 -4.13 -21.49
N MET A 26 -4.72 -4.92 -21.37
CA MET A 26 -4.09 -5.56 -22.51
C MET A 26 -4.98 -6.70 -23.04
N LEU A 27 -5.68 -6.48 -24.15
CA LEU A 27 -6.62 -7.43 -24.78
C LEU A 27 -5.92 -8.55 -25.56
N SER A 28 -4.75 -8.26 -26.13
CA SER A 28 -3.98 -9.26 -26.86
C SER A 28 -2.49 -8.98 -26.80
N LEU A 29 -1.72 -10.06 -26.68
CA LEU A 29 -0.26 -10.06 -26.75
C LEU A 29 0.16 -10.86 -27.99
N THR A 30 0.83 -10.21 -28.93
CA THR A 30 1.35 -10.82 -30.15
C THR A 30 2.88 -10.93 -30.06
N TYR A 31 3.39 -12.14 -30.24
CA TYR A 31 4.84 -12.41 -30.29
C TYR A 31 5.14 -13.29 -31.49
N ARG A 32 6.02 -12.81 -32.39
CA ARG A 32 6.39 -13.52 -33.64
C ARG A 32 5.17 -13.99 -34.47
N GLY A 33 4.10 -13.20 -34.49
CA GLY A 33 2.85 -13.52 -35.19
C GLY A 33 1.86 -14.40 -34.41
N ASN A 34 2.28 -15.05 -33.32
CA ASN A 34 1.36 -15.76 -32.43
C ASN A 34 0.66 -14.76 -31.51
N THR A 35 -0.67 -14.73 -31.54
CA THR A 35 -1.48 -13.80 -30.75
C THR A 35 -2.23 -14.53 -29.65
N ILE A 36 -1.96 -14.16 -28.41
CA ILE A 36 -2.61 -14.70 -27.22
C ILE A 36 -3.68 -13.69 -26.77
N PRO A 37 -4.97 -14.06 -26.80
CA PRO A 37 -6.05 -13.20 -26.33
C PRO A 37 -6.10 -13.18 -24.79
N MET A 38 -6.59 -12.07 -24.25
CA MET A 38 -6.77 -11.84 -22.82
C MET A 38 -8.17 -11.27 -22.59
N GLU A 39 -8.87 -11.78 -21.59
CA GLU A 39 -10.23 -11.34 -21.23
C GLU A 39 -10.24 -10.73 -19.83
N TYR A 40 -11.07 -9.70 -19.62
CA TYR A 40 -11.19 -8.99 -18.36
C TYR A 40 -12.65 -8.91 -17.91
N ASN A 41 -12.87 -8.74 -16.61
CA ASN A 41 -14.18 -8.44 -16.06
C ASN A 41 -14.41 -6.93 -15.87
N VAL A 42 -15.61 -6.56 -15.43
CA VAL A 42 -16.04 -5.17 -15.19
C VAL A 42 -15.21 -4.44 -14.12
N MET A 43 -14.41 -5.16 -13.33
CA MET A 43 -13.52 -4.58 -12.32
C MET A 43 -12.05 -4.53 -12.78
N ASP A 44 -11.81 -4.61 -14.09
CA ASP A 44 -10.50 -4.62 -14.74
C ASP A 44 -9.57 -5.75 -14.25
N ARG A 45 -10.14 -6.89 -13.87
CA ARG A 45 -9.37 -8.08 -13.45
C ARG A 45 -9.30 -9.05 -14.61
N ILE A 46 -8.11 -9.56 -14.92
CA ILE A 46 -7.95 -10.57 -15.96
C ILE A 46 -8.70 -11.86 -15.57
N VAL A 47 -9.45 -12.44 -16.49
CA VAL A 47 -10.19 -13.69 -16.29
C VAL A 47 -9.54 -14.82 -17.07
N LYS A 48 -9.05 -14.53 -18.29
CA LYS A 48 -8.35 -15.48 -19.15
C LYS A 48 -7.08 -14.91 -19.74
N PHE A 49 -6.08 -15.77 -19.87
CA PHE A 49 -4.87 -15.56 -20.64
C PHE A 49 -4.68 -16.77 -21.57
N GLY A 50 -5.01 -16.61 -22.85
CA GLY A 50 -5.26 -17.73 -23.76
C GLY A 50 -6.34 -18.65 -23.17
N GLU A 51 -6.02 -19.94 -23.01
CA GLU A 51 -6.91 -20.93 -22.38
C GLU A 51 -6.82 -20.95 -20.84
N GLY A 52 -5.82 -20.28 -20.25
CA GLY A 52 -5.57 -20.31 -18.83
C GLY A 52 -6.47 -19.36 -18.03
N LEU A 53 -7.02 -19.84 -16.92
CA LEU A 53 -7.95 -19.07 -16.08
C LEU A 53 -7.26 -18.38 -14.90
N TYR A 54 -7.65 -17.14 -14.64
CA TYR A 54 -7.29 -16.39 -13.44
C TYR A 54 -8.46 -16.33 -12.45
N ARG A 55 -8.15 -16.36 -11.15
CA ARG A 55 -9.15 -16.22 -10.07
C ARG A 55 -8.68 -15.23 -9.02
N TYR A 56 -9.63 -14.50 -8.45
CA TYR A 56 -9.40 -13.42 -7.51
C TYR A 56 -10.17 -13.62 -6.21
N ASP A 57 -9.68 -13.04 -5.12
CA ASP A 57 -10.45 -12.87 -3.90
C ASP A 57 -11.34 -11.60 -3.97
N ASN A 58 -12.17 -11.40 -2.95
CA ASN A 58 -13.04 -10.23 -2.85
C ASN A 58 -12.26 -8.91 -2.72
N ARG A 59 -10.99 -8.96 -2.27
CA ARG A 59 -10.09 -7.81 -2.16
C ARG A 59 -9.37 -7.48 -3.48
N GLY A 60 -9.54 -8.31 -4.51
CA GLY A 60 -8.88 -8.15 -5.81
C GLY A 60 -7.47 -8.76 -5.87
N LEU A 61 -7.08 -9.60 -4.92
CA LEU A 61 -5.81 -10.33 -4.95
C LEU A 61 -5.93 -11.57 -5.85
N VAL A 62 -4.91 -11.84 -6.67
CA VAL A 62 -4.89 -13.03 -7.55
C VAL A 62 -4.67 -14.27 -6.72
N VAL A 63 -5.67 -15.15 -6.60
CA VAL A 63 -5.62 -16.42 -5.85
C VAL A 63 -5.16 -17.58 -6.72
N GLN A 64 -5.40 -17.52 -8.03
CA GLN A 64 -4.94 -18.52 -8.98
C GLN A 64 -4.56 -17.88 -10.32
N ASN A 65 -3.47 -18.32 -10.94
CA ASN A 65 -3.08 -17.92 -12.30
C ASN A 65 -3.42 -18.97 -13.36
N ALA A 66 -3.17 -18.62 -14.63
CA ALA A 66 -3.33 -19.49 -15.80
C ALA A 66 -2.59 -20.83 -15.71
N ARG A 67 -1.53 -20.94 -14.88
CA ARG A 67 -0.73 -22.15 -14.66
C ARG A 67 -1.25 -23.02 -13.50
N GLU A 68 -2.43 -22.70 -12.97
CA GLU A 68 -3.05 -23.34 -11.79
C GLU A 68 -2.21 -23.23 -10.51
N GLU A 69 -1.35 -22.21 -10.43
CA GLU A 69 -0.58 -21.89 -9.23
C GLU A 69 -1.50 -21.12 -8.28
N LYS A 70 -1.53 -21.54 -7.01
CA LYS A 70 -2.36 -20.93 -5.96
C LYS A 70 -1.53 -20.01 -5.09
N PHE A 71 -2.09 -18.86 -4.76
CA PHE A 71 -1.43 -17.80 -4.00
C PHE A 71 -2.20 -17.47 -2.73
N HIS A 72 -1.49 -17.27 -1.63
CA HIS A 72 -2.07 -16.91 -0.34
C HIS A 72 -1.44 -15.62 0.18
N TYR A 73 -2.28 -14.70 0.64
CA TYR A 73 -1.85 -13.38 1.10
C TYR A 73 -2.22 -13.17 2.56
N ASN A 74 -1.45 -12.34 3.26
CA ASN A 74 -1.82 -11.87 4.59
C ASN A 74 -2.89 -10.76 4.53
N SER A 75 -3.24 -10.20 5.68
CA SER A 75 -4.21 -9.09 5.79
C SER A 75 -3.75 -7.82 5.08
N LYS A 76 -2.43 -7.56 5.03
CA LYS A 76 -1.84 -6.44 4.28
C LYS A 76 -1.78 -6.64 2.76
N GLY A 77 -2.10 -7.84 2.26
CA GLY A 77 -2.00 -8.17 0.84
C GLY A 77 -0.59 -8.57 0.36
N LEU A 78 0.31 -8.95 1.27
CA LEU A 78 1.63 -9.50 0.93
C LEU A 78 1.52 -11.00 0.63
N LEU A 79 2.20 -11.46 -0.41
CA LEU A 79 2.18 -12.87 -0.85
C LEU A 79 2.96 -13.75 0.12
N THR A 80 2.27 -14.54 0.95
CA THR A 80 2.90 -15.38 1.99
C THR A 80 3.22 -16.80 1.53
N ARG A 81 2.48 -17.32 0.53
CA ARG A 81 2.67 -18.69 0.04
C ARG A 81 2.22 -18.83 -1.41
N ALA A 82 3.03 -19.49 -2.23
CA ALA A 82 2.70 -19.88 -3.59
C ALA A 82 2.84 -21.40 -3.73
N THR A 83 1.82 -22.06 -4.27
CA THR A 83 1.80 -23.53 -4.38
C THR A 83 1.26 -24.00 -5.72
N LYS A 84 1.85 -25.05 -6.28
CA LYS A 84 1.30 -25.81 -7.39
C LYS A 84 1.35 -27.29 -7.07
N ARG A 85 0.20 -27.96 -7.11
CA ARG A 85 0.06 -29.37 -6.73
C ARG A 85 1.06 -30.22 -7.53
N GLY A 86 1.87 -31.00 -6.82
CA GLY A 86 2.87 -31.88 -7.43
C GLY A 86 4.10 -31.18 -8.01
N ARG A 87 4.21 -29.85 -7.92
CA ARG A 87 5.35 -29.08 -8.46
C ARG A 87 6.07 -28.28 -7.38
N PHE A 88 5.39 -27.39 -6.66
CA PHE A 88 6.02 -26.59 -5.62
C PHE A 88 5.09 -26.08 -4.50
N ASP A 89 5.70 -25.67 -3.39
CA ASP A 89 5.15 -25.03 -2.20
C ASP A 89 6.21 -24.11 -1.57
N VAL A 90 6.20 -22.84 -1.98
CA VAL A 90 7.14 -21.81 -1.54
C VAL A 90 6.44 -20.90 -0.53
N ARG A 91 7.15 -20.53 0.54
CA ARG A 91 6.71 -19.57 1.55
C ARG A 91 7.59 -18.34 1.55
N TYR A 92 6.97 -17.19 1.78
CA TYR A 92 7.65 -15.89 1.83
C TYR A 92 7.40 -15.24 3.18
N TYR A 93 8.42 -14.59 3.70
CA TYR A 93 8.42 -13.90 4.98
C TYR A 93 8.84 -12.46 4.75
N TYR A 94 8.19 -11.55 5.46
CA TYR A 94 8.39 -10.11 5.29
C TYR A 94 8.82 -9.46 6.60
N ASP A 95 9.57 -8.38 6.51
CA ASP A 95 9.90 -7.54 7.65
C ASP A 95 8.80 -6.49 7.94
N HIS A 96 9.04 -5.65 8.94
CA HIS A 96 8.11 -4.60 9.37
C HIS A 96 7.91 -3.47 8.34
N LEU A 97 8.79 -3.36 7.34
CA LEU A 97 8.70 -2.42 6.23
C LEU A 97 8.06 -3.06 4.99
N ASP A 98 7.50 -4.26 5.14
CA ASP A 98 6.87 -5.04 4.07
C ASP A 98 7.86 -5.49 2.97
N ARG A 99 9.16 -5.57 3.29
CA ARG A 99 10.22 -6.08 2.38
C ARG A 99 10.40 -7.59 2.55
N LEU A 100 10.78 -8.29 1.48
CA LEU A 100 10.98 -9.75 1.50
C LEU A 100 12.20 -10.10 2.37
N ALA A 101 12.00 -10.63 3.56
CA ALA A 101 13.07 -11.00 4.47
C ALA A 101 13.61 -12.42 4.22
N ALA A 102 12.72 -13.36 3.87
CA ALA A 102 13.14 -14.73 3.56
C ALA A 102 12.19 -15.44 2.59
N ARG A 103 12.75 -16.35 1.82
CA ARG A 103 12.05 -17.31 0.98
C ARG A 103 12.38 -18.72 1.46
N LYS A 104 11.36 -19.56 1.64
CA LYS A 104 11.52 -20.98 1.98
C LYS A 104 10.92 -21.84 0.89
N ASP A 105 11.72 -22.75 0.32
CA ASP A 105 11.24 -23.68 -0.70
C ASP A 105 10.62 -24.96 -0.10
N ASN A 106 10.12 -25.83 -0.96
CA ASN A 106 9.45 -27.07 -0.58
C ASN A 106 10.41 -28.11 0.01
N TYR A 107 11.72 -27.98 -0.26
CA TYR A 107 12.76 -28.83 0.31
C TYR A 107 13.23 -28.33 1.68
N GLY A 108 12.68 -27.21 2.15
CA GLY A 108 13.04 -26.59 3.42
C GLY A 108 14.26 -25.67 3.34
N ASN A 109 14.83 -25.44 2.15
CA ASN A 109 15.91 -24.48 1.96
C ASN A 109 15.39 -23.07 2.18
N ILE A 110 16.17 -22.27 2.90
CA ILE A 110 15.84 -20.88 3.22
C ILE A 110 16.84 -19.98 2.52
N THR A 111 16.36 -18.96 1.83
CA THR A 111 17.16 -17.85 1.32
C THR A 111 16.75 -16.60 2.08
N GLN A 112 17.71 -15.91 2.70
CA GLN A 112 17.49 -14.70 3.48
C GLN A 112 18.00 -13.49 2.70
N PHE A 113 17.27 -12.37 2.78
CA PHE A 113 17.61 -11.12 2.12
C PHE A 113 17.85 -10.04 3.18
N PHE A 114 18.93 -9.30 3.03
CA PHE A 114 19.33 -8.24 3.96
C PHE A 114 19.42 -6.89 3.26
N TYR A 115 19.01 -5.86 3.98
CA TYR A 115 18.85 -4.50 3.49
C TYR A 115 19.63 -3.54 4.38
N THR A 116 20.89 -3.23 4.02
CA THR A 116 21.76 -2.37 4.83
C THR A 116 21.86 -0.92 4.30
N ASN A 117 21.35 -0.64 3.10
CA ASN A 117 21.37 0.71 2.54
C ASN A 117 20.28 1.58 3.19
N HIS A 118 20.67 2.55 4.02
CA HIS A 118 19.73 3.46 4.67
C HIS A 118 19.12 4.50 3.72
N GLN A 119 19.84 4.87 2.65
CA GLN A 119 19.35 5.84 1.67
C GLN A 119 18.31 5.21 0.73
N ARG A 120 18.45 3.91 0.46
CA ARG A 120 17.54 3.13 -0.39
C ARG A 120 17.13 1.85 0.35
N PRO A 121 16.12 1.93 1.23
CA PRO A 121 15.77 0.83 2.12
C PRO A 121 15.24 -0.41 1.39
N ASP A 122 14.75 -0.29 0.15
CA ASP A 122 14.20 -1.42 -0.60
C ASP A 122 15.27 -2.21 -1.39
N GLU A 123 16.52 -1.75 -1.43
CA GLU A 123 17.62 -2.44 -2.12
C GLU A 123 18.20 -3.58 -1.29
N VAL A 124 18.27 -4.78 -1.88
CA VAL A 124 18.90 -5.94 -1.25
C VAL A 124 20.41 -5.80 -1.33
N SER A 125 21.06 -5.63 -0.19
CA SER A 125 22.52 -5.56 -0.09
C SER A 125 23.20 -6.93 -0.07
N GLN A 126 22.60 -7.90 0.63
CA GLN A 126 23.19 -9.22 0.83
C GLN A 126 22.13 -10.31 0.82
N ILE A 127 22.52 -11.49 0.33
CA ILE A 127 21.66 -12.67 0.27
C ILE A 127 22.41 -13.85 0.87
N TYR A 128 21.78 -14.54 1.81
CA TYR A 128 22.40 -15.65 2.52
C TYR A 128 21.58 -16.94 2.36
N SER A 129 22.25 -18.02 1.97
CA SER A 129 21.71 -19.38 1.98
C SER A 129 22.35 -20.15 3.15
N PRO A 130 21.63 -20.37 4.29
CA PRO A 130 22.19 -21.06 5.44
C PRO A 130 22.56 -22.51 5.14
N ARG A 131 21.85 -23.17 4.22
CA ARG A 131 22.14 -24.57 3.85
C ARG A 131 23.49 -24.72 3.17
N ASP A 132 23.84 -23.76 2.31
CA ASP A 132 25.09 -23.79 1.54
C ASP A 132 26.22 -23.01 2.23
N GLY A 133 25.91 -22.25 3.29
CA GLY A 133 26.82 -21.28 3.89
C GLY A 133 27.27 -20.18 2.91
N LYS A 134 26.48 -19.93 1.85
CA LYS A 134 26.84 -18.99 0.79
C LYS A 134 26.27 -17.61 1.07
N LEU A 135 27.15 -16.62 1.12
CA LEU A 135 26.81 -15.19 1.14
C LEU A 135 27.06 -14.59 -0.25
N MET A 136 26.04 -13.95 -0.79
CA MET A 136 26.08 -13.14 -1.99
C MET A 136 26.00 -11.67 -1.57
N THR A 137 26.96 -10.85 -2.01
CA THR A 137 26.96 -9.40 -1.80
C THR A 137 26.64 -8.72 -3.12
N LEU A 138 25.77 -7.71 -3.09
CA LEU A 138 25.29 -6.98 -4.25
C LEU A 138 25.73 -5.52 -4.15
N VAL A 139 26.16 -4.96 -5.27
CA VAL A 139 26.63 -3.56 -5.37
C VAL A 139 25.92 -2.88 -6.53
N TYR A 140 25.36 -1.71 -6.24
CA TYR A 140 24.53 -0.92 -7.14
C TYR A 140 25.25 0.38 -7.53
N ASP A 141 24.84 0.95 -8.66
CA ASP A 141 25.28 2.27 -9.09
C ASP A 141 24.53 3.42 -8.38
N ASP A 142 24.85 4.65 -8.76
CA ASP A 142 24.22 5.88 -8.30
C ASP A 142 22.75 6.01 -8.72
N ARG A 143 22.26 5.20 -9.67
CA ARG A 143 20.84 5.13 -10.08
C ARG A 143 20.08 4.01 -9.39
N GLY A 144 20.77 3.09 -8.70
CA GLY A 144 20.17 1.92 -8.07
C GLY A 144 20.10 0.68 -8.97
N HIS A 145 20.90 0.66 -10.04
CA HIS A 145 21.03 -0.49 -10.93
C HIS A 145 22.15 -1.42 -10.45
N LEU A 146 21.92 -2.72 -10.53
CA LEU A 146 22.88 -3.72 -10.08
C LEU A 146 24.04 -3.83 -11.06
N ILE A 147 25.26 -3.52 -10.62
CA ILE A 147 26.46 -3.56 -11.48
C ILE A 147 27.42 -4.69 -11.13
N PHE A 148 27.32 -5.21 -9.90
CA PHE A 148 28.27 -6.21 -9.42
C PHE A 148 27.64 -7.12 -8.36
N ALA A 149 27.96 -8.40 -8.45
CA ALA A 149 27.63 -9.39 -7.43
C ALA A 149 28.86 -10.23 -7.09
N GLN A 150 29.07 -10.47 -5.81
CA GLN A 150 30.12 -11.36 -5.34
C GLN A 150 29.50 -12.52 -4.57
N VAL A 151 29.79 -13.74 -5.02
CA VAL A 151 29.41 -14.96 -4.31
C VAL A 151 30.67 -15.66 -3.85
N TYR A 152 30.94 -15.63 -2.55
CA TYR A 152 32.20 -16.13 -1.99
C TYR A 152 33.43 -15.48 -2.64
N ARG A 153 34.22 -16.24 -3.42
CA ARG A 153 35.39 -15.75 -4.17
C ARG A 153 35.08 -15.40 -5.62
N HIS A 154 33.90 -15.77 -6.12
CA HIS A 154 33.52 -15.49 -7.51
C HIS A 154 32.94 -14.09 -7.63
N LYS A 155 33.47 -13.34 -8.59
CA LYS A 155 33.05 -11.98 -8.92
C LYS A 155 32.28 -12.00 -10.23
N TYR A 156 31.13 -11.35 -10.23
CA TYR A 156 30.25 -11.22 -11.37
C TYR A 156 30.01 -9.74 -11.65
N TYR A 157 30.25 -9.33 -12.88
CA TYR A 157 29.92 -7.99 -13.37
C TYR A 157 28.63 -8.08 -14.17
N ILE A 158 27.70 -7.17 -13.90
CA ILE A 158 26.32 -7.29 -14.38
C ILE A 158 26.03 -6.07 -15.24
N ALA A 159 25.58 -6.31 -16.47
CA ALA A 159 25.04 -5.27 -17.33
C ALA A 159 23.52 -5.22 -17.17
N THR A 160 22.98 -4.03 -16.95
CA THR A 160 21.55 -3.77 -16.79
C THR A 160 21.02 -2.86 -17.89
N ASP A 161 19.71 -2.95 -18.15
CA ASP A 161 19.00 -2.01 -19.01
C ASP A 161 18.69 -0.66 -18.33
N GLN A 162 17.91 0.19 -18.99
CA GLN A 162 17.55 1.53 -18.50
C GLN A 162 16.70 1.54 -17.22
N CYS A 163 16.04 0.43 -16.88
CA CYS A 163 15.22 0.30 -15.68
C CYS A 163 15.92 -0.52 -14.57
N GLY A 164 17.15 -0.98 -14.81
CA GLY A 164 17.94 -1.76 -13.86
C GLY A 164 17.76 -3.27 -13.96
N THR A 165 17.15 -3.78 -15.06
CA THR A 165 16.99 -5.21 -15.30
C THR A 165 18.29 -5.83 -15.82
N PRO A 166 18.85 -6.88 -15.17
CA PRO A 166 20.06 -7.55 -15.64
C PRO A 166 19.87 -8.28 -16.99
N ILE A 167 20.65 -7.90 -18.00
CA ILE A 167 20.61 -8.50 -19.36
C ILE A 167 21.77 -9.46 -19.62
N MET A 168 22.94 -9.20 -19.03
CA MET A 168 24.14 -10.01 -19.24
C MET A 168 25.01 -10.04 -17.98
N VAL A 169 25.63 -11.19 -17.72
CA VAL A 169 26.52 -11.40 -16.58
C VAL A 169 27.88 -11.87 -17.08
N PHE A 170 28.93 -11.20 -16.62
CA PHE A 170 30.32 -11.49 -16.94
C PHE A 170 31.04 -12.06 -15.72
N ASN A 171 32.02 -12.93 -15.96
CA ASN A 171 32.93 -13.39 -14.92
C ASN A 171 34.08 -12.38 -14.67
N GLN A 172 34.97 -12.71 -13.74
CA GLN A 172 36.14 -11.88 -13.40
C GLN A 172 37.16 -11.70 -14.52
N TYR A 173 37.08 -12.49 -15.59
CA TYR A 173 37.94 -12.43 -16.77
C TYR A 173 37.31 -11.64 -17.92
N GLY A 174 36.08 -11.16 -17.76
CA GLY A 174 35.34 -10.41 -18.79
C GLY A 174 34.57 -11.30 -19.79
N GLU A 175 34.44 -12.60 -19.53
CA GLU A 175 33.67 -13.51 -20.39
C GLU A 175 32.19 -13.48 -20.02
N GLY A 176 31.31 -13.41 -21.02
CA GLY A 176 29.86 -13.50 -20.82
C GLY A 176 29.44 -14.92 -20.45
N ILE A 177 29.01 -15.14 -19.21
CA ILE A 177 28.64 -16.46 -18.68
C ILE A 177 27.13 -16.69 -18.59
N ARG A 178 26.34 -15.62 -18.74
CA ARG A 178 24.87 -15.67 -18.79
C ARG A 178 24.35 -14.48 -19.60
N GLU A 179 23.44 -14.76 -20.51
CA GLU A 179 22.70 -13.79 -21.30
C GLU A 179 21.20 -14.07 -21.13
N ILE A 180 20.40 -13.01 -20.94
CA ILE A 180 18.98 -13.12 -20.68
C ILE A 180 18.21 -12.17 -21.60
N MET A 181 17.28 -12.70 -22.37
CA MET A 181 16.36 -11.93 -23.20
C MET A 181 14.95 -11.99 -22.60
N ARG A 182 14.28 -10.84 -22.56
CA ARG A 182 12.95 -10.68 -21.97
C ARG A 182 11.96 -10.06 -22.93
N SER A 183 10.68 -10.29 -22.69
CA SER A 183 9.61 -9.47 -23.23
C SER A 183 9.72 -8.04 -22.69
N PRO A 184 9.08 -7.05 -23.33
CA PRO A 184 9.04 -5.68 -22.81
C PRO A 184 8.45 -5.58 -21.39
N TYR A 185 7.59 -6.52 -21.00
CA TYR A 185 6.99 -6.60 -19.65
C TYR A 185 7.80 -7.48 -18.69
N GLY A 186 9.01 -7.90 -19.06
CA GLY A 186 9.95 -8.59 -18.16
C GLY A 186 9.85 -10.13 -18.16
N HIS A 187 8.98 -10.74 -18.97
CA HIS A 187 8.92 -12.21 -19.06
C HIS A 187 10.18 -12.76 -19.73
N ILE A 188 10.88 -13.70 -19.09
CA ILE A 188 12.09 -14.29 -19.66
C ILE A 188 11.73 -15.21 -20.83
N VAL A 189 12.24 -14.87 -22.02
CA VAL A 189 12.03 -15.61 -23.27
C VAL A 189 13.21 -16.54 -23.55
N TYR A 190 14.42 -16.09 -23.19
CA TYR A 190 15.65 -16.86 -23.34
C TYR A 190 16.59 -16.57 -22.16
N ASP A 191 17.25 -17.62 -21.67
CA ASP A 191 18.27 -17.56 -20.63
C ASP A 191 19.34 -18.59 -20.95
N SER A 192 20.57 -18.15 -21.20
CA SER A 192 21.66 -19.04 -21.59
C SER A 192 22.18 -19.90 -20.43
N ASN A 193 21.95 -19.48 -19.18
CA ASN A 193 22.43 -20.19 -17.99
C ASN A 193 21.52 -19.99 -16.76
N PRO A 194 20.37 -20.68 -16.70
CA PRO A 194 19.39 -20.54 -15.63
C PRO A 194 19.88 -21.06 -14.26
N TYR A 195 20.96 -21.85 -14.24
CA TYR A 195 21.53 -22.42 -13.01
C TYR A 195 22.37 -21.41 -12.21
N LEU A 196 22.82 -20.32 -12.86
CA LEU A 196 23.50 -19.24 -12.17
C LEU A 196 22.47 -18.40 -11.41
N TYR A 197 22.34 -18.66 -10.10
CA TYR A 197 21.40 -17.95 -9.25
C TYR A 197 21.76 -16.47 -9.13
N LEU A 198 20.87 -15.60 -9.63
CA LEU A 198 20.88 -14.15 -9.45
C LEU A 198 19.42 -13.72 -9.33
N PRO A 199 18.93 -13.37 -8.13
CA PRO A 199 17.51 -13.12 -7.92
C PRO A 199 17.08 -11.68 -8.23
N VAL A 200 17.99 -10.71 -8.30
CA VAL A 200 17.66 -9.35 -8.78
C VAL A 200 17.37 -9.44 -10.27
N ASP A 201 16.21 -8.93 -10.69
CA ASP A 201 15.65 -9.09 -12.03
C ASP A 201 14.93 -7.81 -12.47
N PHE A 202 13.79 -7.94 -13.17
CA PHE A 202 13.02 -6.87 -13.80
C PHE A 202 12.87 -5.64 -12.92
N CYS A 203 13.34 -4.49 -13.43
CA CYS A 203 13.33 -3.19 -12.76
C CYS A 203 13.93 -3.20 -11.33
N GLY A 204 14.90 -4.07 -11.06
CA GLY A 204 15.52 -4.23 -9.73
C GLY A 204 14.69 -5.05 -8.72
N GLY A 205 13.56 -5.62 -9.13
CA GLY A 205 12.77 -6.53 -8.31
C GLY A 205 13.43 -7.88 -8.08
N LEU A 206 12.90 -8.69 -7.15
CA LEU A 206 13.42 -10.02 -6.83
C LEU A 206 12.59 -11.12 -7.52
N LEU A 207 13.14 -11.74 -8.57
CA LEU A 207 12.51 -12.86 -9.25
C LEU A 207 12.59 -14.14 -8.40
N ASP A 208 11.43 -14.75 -8.18
CA ASP A 208 11.37 -16.15 -7.78
C ASP A 208 11.32 -17.04 -9.02
N GLN A 209 12.43 -17.74 -9.30
CA GLN A 209 12.56 -18.62 -10.46
C GLN A 209 11.50 -19.73 -10.53
N VAL A 210 10.91 -20.13 -9.39
CA VAL A 210 9.92 -21.22 -9.34
C VAL A 210 8.53 -20.73 -9.77
N THR A 211 8.09 -19.57 -9.27
CA THR A 211 6.79 -18.97 -9.61
C THR A 211 6.85 -18.07 -10.84
N SER A 212 8.05 -17.67 -11.26
CA SER A 212 8.29 -16.64 -12.28
C SER A 212 7.71 -15.27 -11.93
N LEU A 213 7.41 -15.02 -10.64
CA LEU A 213 6.90 -13.73 -10.15
C LEU A 213 8.04 -12.87 -9.61
N VAL A 214 7.90 -11.56 -9.75
CA VAL A 214 8.90 -10.58 -9.30
C VAL A 214 8.37 -9.86 -8.07
N HIS A 215 9.07 -10.00 -6.94
CA HIS A 215 8.80 -9.26 -5.72
C HIS A 215 9.41 -7.86 -5.82
N MET A 216 8.56 -6.84 -5.91
CA MET A 216 8.93 -5.44 -6.07
C MET A 216 8.92 -4.72 -4.71
N SER A 217 9.40 -3.48 -4.71
CA SER A 217 9.37 -2.61 -3.53
C SER A 217 7.94 -2.41 -2.99
N GLY A 218 7.84 -2.09 -1.69
CA GLY A 218 6.55 -1.93 -1.02
C GLY A 218 5.72 -3.21 -0.89
N GLY A 219 6.36 -4.38 -1.00
CA GLY A 219 5.72 -5.68 -0.78
C GLY A 219 4.79 -6.14 -1.90
N LYS A 220 4.84 -5.46 -3.05
CA LYS A 220 4.02 -5.79 -4.22
C LYS A 220 4.67 -6.88 -5.05
N VAL A 221 3.85 -7.74 -5.63
CA VAL A 221 4.31 -8.82 -6.50
C VAL A 221 3.79 -8.58 -7.90
N TYR A 222 4.68 -8.69 -8.87
CA TYR A 222 4.44 -8.46 -10.29
C TYR A 222 4.50 -9.78 -11.05
N ASP A 223 3.58 -9.98 -11.99
CA ASP A 223 3.59 -11.08 -12.94
C ASP A 223 4.05 -10.58 -14.32
N PRO A 224 5.31 -10.85 -14.72
CA PRO A 224 5.84 -10.44 -16.01
C PRO A 224 5.15 -11.11 -17.21
N LEU A 225 4.47 -12.25 -17.02
CA LEU A 225 3.81 -12.98 -18.10
C LEU A 225 2.64 -12.17 -18.69
N ILE A 226 1.86 -11.54 -17.82
CA ILE A 226 0.67 -10.76 -18.18
C ILE A 226 0.89 -9.25 -18.06
N GLY A 227 2.06 -8.84 -17.56
CA GLY A 227 2.42 -7.44 -17.40
C GLY A 227 1.67 -6.71 -16.29
N GLN A 228 1.20 -7.42 -15.25
CA GLN A 228 0.30 -6.87 -14.23
C GLN A 228 0.74 -7.17 -12.79
N TRP A 229 0.28 -6.34 -11.86
CA TRP A 229 0.42 -6.57 -10.43
C TRP A 229 -0.51 -7.68 -9.93
N MET A 230 -0.01 -8.56 -9.07
CA MET A 230 -0.78 -9.63 -8.42
C MET A 230 -1.74 -9.12 -7.33
N SER A 231 -1.53 -7.88 -6.89
CA SER A 231 -2.37 -7.19 -5.90
C SER A 231 -2.67 -5.76 -6.37
N PRO A 232 -3.89 -5.25 -6.17
CA PRO A 232 -4.25 -3.89 -6.54
C PRO A 232 -3.45 -2.86 -5.75
N MET A 233 -3.19 -1.71 -6.38
CA MET A 233 -2.41 -0.60 -5.83
C MET A 233 -3.30 0.46 -5.17
N TRP A 234 -3.85 0.17 -3.98
CA TRP A 234 -4.72 1.10 -3.25
C TRP A 234 -4.00 2.26 -2.56
N ASN A 235 -2.75 2.05 -2.12
CA ASN A 235 -2.04 2.97 -1.22
C ASN A 235 -1.68 4.34 -1.82
N ASP A 236 -1.70 4.45 -3.15
CA ASP A 236 -1.14 5.59 -3.89
C ASP A 236 -2.14 6.19 -4.89
N ILE A 237 -3.42 5.82 -4.75
CA ILE A 237 -4.48 6.27 -5.68
C ILE A 237 -4.56 7.80 -5.71
N LEU A 238 -4.49 8.46 -4.55
CA LEU A 238 -4.63 9.91 -4.44
C LEU A 238 -3.54 10.65 -5.23
N ASN A 239 -2.30 10.19 -5.16
CA ASN A 239 -1.22 10.78 -5.95
C ASN A 239 -1.42 10.53 -7.45
N ARG A 240 -1.98 9.37 -7.81
CA ARG A 240 -2.27 8.99 -9.21
C ARG A 240 -3.46 9.69 -9.80
N VAL A 241 -4.35 10.30 -9.01
CA VAL A 241 -5.42 11.16 -9.56
C VAL A 241 -4.84 12.30 -10.40
N THR A 242 -3.64 12.77 -10.06
CA THR A 242 -2.94 13.81 -10.84
C THR A 242 -2.44 13.32 -12.20
N ASN A 243 -2.25 12.01 -12.36
CA ASN A 243 -1.80 11.38 -13.59
C ASN A 243 -2.77 10.26 -14.00
N PRO A 244 -3.82 10.57 -14.78
CA PRO A 244 -4.87 9.60 -15.11
C PRO A 244 -4.34 8.34 -15.80
N ARG A 245 -3.19 8.42 -16.49
CA ARG A 245 -2.54 7.25 -17.12
C ARG A 245 -2.12 6.17 -16.13
N GLN A 246 -1.91 6.54 -14.86
CA GLN A 246 -1.46 5.64 -13.79
C GLN A 246 -2.58 5.29 -12.80
N LEU A 247 -3.81 5.70 -13.07
CA LEU A 247 -4.96 5.45 -12.17
C LEU A 247 -5.30 3.97 -12.06
N HIS A 248 -5.01 3.19 -13.10
CA HIS A 248 -5.33 1.77 -13.13
C HIS A 248 -4.61 0.96 -12.05
N LEU A 249 -5.35 0.10 -11.35
CA LEU A 249 -4.87 -0.55 -10.13
C LEU A 249 -3.86 -1.68 -10.37
N TYR A 250 -3.91 -2.33 -11.53
CA TYR A 250 -3.11 -3.52 -11.85
C TYR A 250 -2.00 -3.28 -12.87
N ARG A 251 -1.90 -2.09 -13.47
CA ARG A 251 -0.92 -1.85 -14.54
C ARG A 251 0.44 -1.48 -14.00
N PHE A 252 1.45 -1.96 -14.69
CA PHE A 252 2.81 -1.53 -14.47
C PHE A 252 3.06 -0.24 -15.27
N ASN A 253 3.41 0.84 -14.56
CA ASN A 253 3.77 2.14 -15.12
C ASN A 253 2.86 2.64 -16.27
N GLY A 254 1.53 2.47 -16.16
CA GLY A 254 0.58 2.91 -17.18
C GLY A 254 0.74 2.23 -18.55
N ASN A 255 1.17 0.96 -18.59
CA ASN A 255 1.51 0.20 -19.80
C ASN A 255 2.73 0.71 -20.57
N ASP A 256 3.61 1.47 -19.91
CA ASP A 256 4.94 1.81 -20.41
C ASP A 256 6.03 1.13 -19.56
N PRO A 257 6.34 -0.15 -19.81
CA PRO A 257 7.32 -0.88 -19.01
C PRO A 257 8.77 -0.46 -19.30
N ILE A 258 9.01 0.41 -20.28
CA ILE A 258 10.35 0.82 -20.71
C ILE A 258 10.80 2.09 -19.98
N ASN A 259 9.91 3.09 -19.85
CA ASN A 259 10.22 4.39 -19.26
C ASN A 259 9.86 4.46 -17.76
N VAL A 260 10.25 3.43 -17.01
CA VAL A 260 10.02 3.35 -15.56
C VAL A 260 10.89 4.37 -14.83
N GLY A 261 10.31 5.14 -13.91
CA GLY A 261 11.05 6.13 -13.12
C GLY A 261 11.50 7.37 -13.90
N GLN A 262 11.23 7.44 -15.21
CA GLN A 262 11.38 8.64 -16.01
C GLN A 262 10.17 9.56 -15.78
N SER A 263 10.08 10.14 -14.60
CA SER A 263 9.28 11.36 -14.48
C SER A 263 10.00 12.43 -15.31
N GLN A 264 9.28 13.14 -16.18
CA GLN A 264 9.77 14.41 -16.72
C GLN A 264 9.94 15.35 -15.53
N LYS A 265 11.07 15.23 -14.83
CA LYS A 265 11.47 16.14 -13.79
C LYS A 265 11.68 17.45 -14.51
N HIS A 266 10.64 18.28 -14.50
CA HIS A 266 10.77 19.64 -14.97
C HIS A 266 11.85 20.27 -14.09
N LEU A 267 12.98 20.63 -14.70
CA LEU A 267 14.12 21.20 -14.00
C LEU A 267 13.81 22.67 -13.68
N ALA A 268 12.75 22.87 -12.91
CA ALA A 268 12.26 24.18 -12.50
C ALA A 268 13.14 24.79 -11.40
N ASP A 269 13.66 23.94 -10.51
CA ASP A 269 14.38 24.38 -9.31
C ASP A 269 15.89 24.10 -9.40
N GLU A 270 16.68 24.97 -8.77
CA GLU A 270 18.14 24.83 -8.64
C GLU A 270 18.54 23.53 -7.90
N GLU A 271 17.75 23.10 -6.91
CA GLU A 271 17.99 21.83 -6.19
C GLU A 271 17.93 20.62 -7.14
N HIS A 272 16.97 20.63 -8.07
CA HIS A 272 16.82 19.57 -9.07
C HIS A 272 18.00 19.57 -10.06
N TRP A 273 18.50 20.74 -10.44
CA TRP A 273 19.71 20.89 -11.26
C TRP A 273 20.96 20.37 -10.55
N LEU A 274 21.17 20.76 -9.29
CA LEU A 274 22.31 20.30 -8.49
C LEU A 274 22.29 18.78 -8.29
N SER A 275 21.12 18.21 -8.02
CA SER A 275 20.94 16.75 -7.95
C SER A 275 21.28 16.07 -9.28
N ARG A 276 20.91 16.67 -10.43
CA ARG A 276 21.23 16.11 -11.75
C ARG A 276 22.73 16.16 -12.07
N LEU A 277 23.46 17.13 -11.52
CA LEU A 277 24.91 17.23 -11.62
C LEU A 277 25.64 16.27 -10.66
N GLY A 278 24.91 15.54 -9.80
CA GLY A 278 25.47 14.56 -8.87
C GLY A 278 25.77 15.12 -7.47
N TYR A 279 25.35 16.35 -7.16
CA TYR A 279 25.49 16.88 -5.81
C TYR A 279 24.41 16.31 -4.88
N ASP A 280 24.85 15.68 -3.78
CA ASP A 280 23.97 15.25 -2.69
C ASP A 280 23.87 16.35 -1.63
N LEU A 281 22.91 17.27 -1.83
CA LEU A 281 22.64 18.36 -0.90
C LEU A 281 22.27 17.86 0.51
N SER A 282 21.71 16.65 0.63
CA SER A 282 21.34 16.11 1.94
C SER A 282 22.55 15.69 2.78
N SER A 283 23.63 15.26 2.11
CA SER A 283 24.91 14.97 2.74
C SER A 283 25.75 16.23 2.96
N MET A 284 25.76 17.15 1.98
CA MET A 284 26.57 18.37 2.04
C MET A 284 26.00 19.44 2.99
N ALA A 285 24.68 19.55 3.04
CA ALA A 285 23.96 20.55 3.83
C ALA A 285 22.71 19.92 4.47
N PRO A 286 22.87 19.01 5.45
CA PRO A 286 21.75 18.31 6.08
C PRO A 286 20.70 19.26 6.66
N GLN A 287 21.12 20.45 7.12
CA GLN A 287 20.25 21.53 7.61
C GLN A 287 19.25 22.08 6.58
N LEU A 288 19.54 21.97 5.28
CA LEU A 288 18.64 22.38 4.19
C LEU A 288 17.65 21.25 3.83
N SER A 289 17.94 20.01 4.22
CA SER A 289 17.08 18.88 3.89
C SER A 289 15.81 18.85 4.77
N GLN A 290 14.63 19.02 4.14
CA GLN A 290 13.32 18.91 4.81
C GLN A 290 13.07 17.53 5.46
N LYS A 291 13.89 16.51 5.16
CA LYS A 291 13.77 15.15 5.72
C LYS A 291 14.02 15.05 7.23
N LEU A 292 14.55 16.09 7.87
CA LEU A 292 14.69 16.17 9.34
C LEU A 292 13.33 16.18 10.08
N VAL A 293 12.22 16.45 9.38
CA VAL A 293 10.86 16.52 9.96
C VAL A 293 9.86 15.62 9.21
N SER A 294 10.32 14.50 8.63
CA SER A 294 9.36 13.44 8.33
C SER A 294 8.99 12.77 9.65
N PRO A 295 7.73 12.84 10.13
CA PRO A 295 7.33 11.94 11.19
C PRO A 295 7.61 10.54 10.64
N VAL A 296 8.48 9.80 11.31
CA VAL A 296 8.61 8.36 11.06
C VAL A 296 7.23 7.80 11.41
N THR A 297 6.33 7.76 10.44
CA THR A 297 5.10 6.99 10.54
C THR A 297 5.51 5.54 10.35
N SER A 298 6.22 5.01 11.35
CA SER A 298 6.36 3.57 11.49
C SER A 298 4.93 3.03 11.50
N LYS A 299 4.56 2.31 10.44
CA LYS A 299 3.20 1.77 10.26
C LYS A 299 2.80 0.78 11.38
N PHE A 300 3.71 0.47 12.31
CA PHE A 300 3.47 -0.24 13.55
C PHE A 300 4.20 0.41 14.73
N ARG A 301 3.50 0.52 15.85
CA ARG A 301 4.04 0.80 17.18
C ARG A 301 4.27 -0.55 17.87
N VAL A 302 5.51 -0.90 18.20
CA VAL A 302 5.80 -2.10 19.01
C VAL A 302 5.51 -1.73 20.46
N GLU A 303 4.37 -2.15 20.99
CA GLU A 303 3.93 -1.78 22.35
C GLU A 303 4.61 -2.56 23.49
N SER A 304 5.48 -3.54 23.19
CA SER A 304 6.17 -4.30 24.25
C SER A 304 7.62 -4.69 23.89
N GLY A 305 8.50 -4.62 24.91
CA GLY A 305 9.90 -5.05 24.84
C GLY A 305 10.93 -3.90 24.84
N PHE A 306 12.20 -4.27 25.06
CA PHE A 306 13.37 -3.36 25.10
C PHE A 306 13.50 -2.45 23.86
N PHE A 307 12.96 -2.88 22.71
CA PHE A 307 12.93 -2.12 21.46
C PHE A 307 11.94 -0.94 21.46
N SER A 308 10.93 -0.91 22.35
CA SER A 308 10.01 0.23 22.45
C SER A 308 10.72 1.49 22.97
N GLN A 309 11.71 1.33 23.87
CA GLN A 309 12.53 2.43 24.39
C GLN A 309 13.49 2.99 23.34
N LEU A 310 13.98 2.14 22.43
CA LEU A 310 14.82 2.56 21.30
C LEU A 310 13.99 3.31 20.24
N SER A 311 12.77 2.83 19.93
CA SER A 311 11.82 3.49 19.03
C SER A 311 11.39 4.88 19.56
N GLN A 312 11.15 5.02 20.87
CA GLN A 312 10.89 6.32 21.48
C GLN A 312 12.10 7.27 21.40
N LYS A 313 13.33 6.78 21.61
CA LYS A 313 14.55 7.59 21.53
C LYS A 313 14.95 7.97 20.10
N THR A 314 14.60 7.17 19.09
CA THR A 314 14.81 7.53 17.68
C THR A 314 13.71 8.45 17.16
N MET A 315 12.45 8.27 17.60
CA MET A 315 11.37 9.22 17.30
C MET A 315 11.60 10.61 17.91
N SER A 316 12.23 10.71 19.09
CA SER A 316 12.55 12.01 19.71
C SER A 316 13.70 12.76 19.04
N ARG A 317 14.38 12.18 18.05
CA ARG A 317 15.41 12.88 17.25
C ARG A 317 14.86 13.58 16.02
N GLY A 318 13.63 13.28 15.60
CA GLY A 318 12.87 14.17 14.72
C GLY A 318 12.24 15.25 15.59
N LEU A 319 12.63 16.51 15.38
CA LEU A 319 12.09 17.66 16.11
C LEU A 319 10.56 17.65 16.01
N SER A 320 9.89 17.31 17.10
CA SER A 320 8.44 17.22 17.19
C SER A 320 7.83 18.62 17.10
N SER A 321 7.15 18.95 16.00
CA SER A 321 6.56 20.27 15.72
C SER A 321 5.41 20.72 16.65
N LEU A 322 5.21 20.07 17.79
CA LEU A 322 4.07 20.27 18.69
C LEU A 322 4.36 21.18 19.88
N SER A 323 5.59 21.69 20.04
CA SER A 323 5.91 22.68 21.08
C SER A 323 6.09 24.08 20.50
N LEU A 324 5.26 25.04 20.96
CA LEU A 324 5.32 26.45 20.54
C LEU A 324 6.68 27.18 20.73
N PRO A 325 7.58 26.81 21.68
CA PRO A 325 8.89 27.46 21.77
C PRO A 325 9.81 27.15 20.58
N GLU A 326 9.63 26.01 19.90
CA GLU A 326 10.49 25.56 18.79
C GLU A 326 10.17 26.26 17.47
N ALA A 327 9.00 26.88 17.34
CA ALA A 327 8.65 27.70 16.18
C ALA A 327 9.52 28.97 16.05
N ARG A 328 10.16 29.43 17.14
CA ARG A 328 11.02 30.62 17.14
C ARG A 328 12.46 30.37 16.70
N MET A 329 12.98 29.15 16.82
CA MET A 329 14.30 28.81 16.25
C MET A 329 14.28 28.67 14.72
N ARG A 330 13.10 28.76 14.07
CA ARG A 330 12.95 28.75 12.62
C ARG A 330 13.21 30.11 11.95
N LEU A 331 13.39 31.18 12.73
CA LEU A 331 13.64 32.52 12.19
C LEU A 331 15.16 32.80 12.15
N ASP A 332 15.74 32.51 10.97
CA ASP A 332 17.04 32.93 10.39
C ASP A 332 18.36 32.25 10.81
N PRO A 333 19.28 31.96 9.85
CA PRO A 333 19.74 32.87 8.79
C PRO A 333 19.82 32.33 7.34
N LEU A 334 19.08 31.28 6.98
CA LEU A 334 18.93 30.84 5.59
C LEU A 334 17.46 30.50 5.34
N ASN A 335 16.64 31.53 5.18
CA ASN A 335 15.23 31.39 4.83
C ASN A 335 15.13 30.70 3.44
N PRO A 336 14.73 29.41 3.35
CA PRO A 336 14.70 28.70 2.07
C PRO A 336 13.53 29.13 1.19
N SER A 337 12.70 30.08 1.66
CA SER A 337 11.67 30.73 0.86
C SER A 337 12.21 31.73 -0.16
N VAL A 338 13.51 32.05 -0.14
CA VAL A 338 14.11 33.08 -1.01
C VAL A 338 14.93 32.50 -2.17
N PHE A 339 15.34 31.24 -2.12
CA PHE A 339 15.99 30.58 -3.26
C PHE A 339 14.96 29.79 -4.08
N GLY A 340 14.42 30.48 -5.10
CA GLY A 340 13.52 29.90 -6.08
C GLY A 340 12.11 30.47 -5.96
N THR A 341 11.75 31.36 -6.88
CA THR A 341 10.35 31.63 -7.23
C THR A 341 9.68 30.29 -7.56
N ARG A 342 8.96 29.69 -6.61
CA ARG A 342 8.10 28.53 -6.85
C ARG A 342 6.99 28.94 -7.80
N VAL A 343 7.23 28.82 -9.10
CA VAL A 343 6.16 28.77 -10.08
C VAL A 343 5.75 27.30 -10.14
N GLU A 344 4.86 26.87 -9.24
CA GLU A 344 4.19 25.57 -9.35
C GLU A 344 3.37 25.58 -10.65
N GLN A 345 3.95 25.10 -11.75
CA GLN A 345 3.30 25.07 -13.06
C GLN A 345 2.28 23.93 -13.21
N ASP A 346 2.29 22.94 -12.31
CA ASP A 346 1.26 21.90 -12.28
C ASP A 346 0.01 22.46 -11.61
N SER A 347 -0.76 23.25 -12.35
CA SER A 347 -2.01 23.89 -11.91
C SER A 347 -3.00 22.90 -11.28
N ILE A 348 -2.97 21.62 -11.68
CA ILE A 348 -3.79 20.54 -11.08
C ILE A 348 -3.23 20.09 -9.71
N LYS A 349 -1.90 19.95 -9.58
CA LYS A 349 -1.29 19.62 -8.28
C LYS A 349 -1.43 20.77 -7.31
N GLY A 350 -1.24 22.01 -7.77
CA GLY A 350 -1.48 23.22 -6.98
C GLY A 350 -2.91 23.27 -6.45
N LEU A 351 -3.92 23.03 -7.31
CA LEU A 351 -5.33 23.00 -6.87
C LEU A 351 -5.64 21.88 -5.85
N ILE A 352 -5.00 20.72 -5.95
CA ILE A 352 -5.19 19.61 -5.00
C ILE A 352 -4.40 19.84 -3.70
N LEU A 353 -3.18 20.38 -3.77
CA LEU A 353 -2.31 20.63 -2.62
C LEU A 353 -2.66 21.91 -1.84
N GLU A 354 -3.06 22.99 -2.52
CA GLU A 354 -3.41 24.27 -1.86
C GLU A 354 -4.64 24.14 -0.95
N HIS A 355 -5.55 23.20 -1.24
CA HIS A 355 -6.71 22.93 -0.37
C HIS A 355 -6.45 21.91 0.74
N THR A 356 -5.26 21.32 0.86
CA THR A 356 -5.06 20.09 1.65
C THR A 356 -3.89 20.13 2.63
N GLN A 357 -3.27 21.29 2.87
CA GLN A 357 -2.08 21.41 3.71
C GLN A 357 -2.17 20.83 5.15
N ASN A 358 -3.35 20.46 5.66
CA ASN A 358 -3.50 19.91 7.02
C ASN A 358 -4.40 18.67 7.14
N TRP A 359 -4.93 18.11 6.05
CA TRP A 359 -5.85 16.96 6.13
C TRP A 359 -5.27 15.75 5.41
N VAL A 360 -5.24 14.62 6.11
CA VAL A 360 -5.03 13.31 5.49
C VAL A 360 -6.13 13.16 4.43
N LEU A 361 -5.77 13.32 3.16
CA LEU A 361 -6.67 13.07 2.05
C LEU A 361 -7.20 11.64 2.22
N GLN A 362 -8.51 11.52 2.46
CA GLN A 362 -9.19 10.24 2.40
C GLN A 362 -9.87 10.15 1.05
N PRO A 363 -9.70 9.03 0.31
CA PRO A 363 -10.36 8.87 -0.97
C PRO A 363 -11.88 8.82 -0.79
N GLY A 364 -12.61 9.56 -1.64
CA GLY A 364 -14.07 9.57 -1.67
C GLY A 364 -14.68 10.96 -1.45
N SER A 365 -15.97 11.08 -1.74
CA SER A 365 -16.73 12.27 -1.37
C SER A 365 -17.04 12.24 0.13
N SER A 366 -17.07 13.41 0.77
CA SER A 366 -17.46 13.50 2.17
C SER A 366 -18.89 13.00 2.33
N SER A 367 -19.06 11.91 3.08
CA SER A 367 -20.38 11.44 3.47
C SER A 367 -20.92 12.21 4.67
N GLU A 368 -22.22 12.12 4.91
CA GLU A 368 -22.82 12.72 6.10
C GLU A 368 -22.32 11.99 7.37
N PRO A 369 -21.86 12.72 8.40
CA PRO A 369 -21.36 12.09 9.62
C PRO A 369 -22.44 11.21 10.29
N PRO A 370 -22.05 10.07 10.90
CA PRO A 370 -23.00 9.12 11.50
C PRO A 370 -23.97 9.77 12.49
N LEU A 371 -23.48 10.73 13.28
CA LEU A 371 -24.23 11.46 14.30
C LEU A 371 -24.74 12.84 13.84
N GLY A 372 -24.59 13.18 12.57
CA GLY A 372 -25.07 14.46 12.02
C GLY A 372 -24.08 15.62 12.21
N ARG A 373 -24.32 16.70 11.46
CA ARG A 373 -23.44 17.87 11.41
C ARG A 373 -23.64 18.76 12.64
N GLY A 374 -22.56 19.32 13.17
CA GLY A 374 -22.60 20.21 14.34
C GLY A 374 -22.73 19.48 15.68
N ILE A 375 -22.48 18.17 15.72
CA ILE A 375 -22.41 17.38 16.95
C ILE A 375 -20.97 16.94 17.18
N LEU A 376 -20.43 17.31 18.34
CA LEU A 376 -19.12 16.91 18.81
C LEU A 376 -19.28 15.77 19.81
N VAL A 377 -18.60 14.66 19.54
CA VAL A 377 -18.52 13.53 20.46
C VAL A 377 -17.10 13.42 20.98
N SER A 378 -16.98 13.53 22.30
CA SER A 378 -15.73 13.35 23.01
C SER A 378 -15.81 12.10 23.88
N ARG A 379 -14.73 11.33 23.92
CA ARG A 379 -14.61 10.19 24.83
C ARG A 379 -13.70 10.58 25.99
N GLN A 380 -14.27 10.72 27.18
CA GLN A 380 -13.54 11.04 28.40
C GLN A 380 -12.86 9.80 29.01
N ALA A 381 -12.01 10.03 30.03
CA ALA A 381 -11.39 8.96 30.82
C ALA A 381 -12.49 8.03 31.40
N GLY A 382 -12.36 6.72 31.16
CA GLY A 382 -13.38 5.74 31.53
C GLY A 382 -14.40 5.41 30.42
N ASN A 383 -14.10 5.72 29.15
CA ASN A 383 -14.92 5.39 27.98
C ASN A 383 -16.33 6.02 27.98
N ARG A 384 -16.55 7.11 28.70
CA ARG A 384 -17.82 7.85 28.66
C ARG A 384 -17.83 8.81 27.46
N ALA A 385 -18.88 8.72 26.66
CA ALA A 385 -19.19 9.65 25.58
C ALA A 385 -19.86 10.90 26.16
N VAL A 386 -19.25 12.05 25.91
CA VAL A 386 -19.82 13.36 26.20
C VAL A 386 -20.12 14.04 24.88
N ILE A 387 -21.35 14.55 24.78
CA ILE A 387 -21.87 15.10 23.54
C ILE A 387 -22.12 16.58 23.70
N TYR A 388 -21.52 17.36 22.80
CA TYR A 388 -21.75 18.79 22.69
C TYR A 388 -22.34 19.10 21.32
N SER A 389 -23.42 19.86 21.32
CA SER A 389 -24.08 20.30 20.09
C SER A 389 -23.87 21.79 19.86
N VAL A 390 -23.56 22.17 18.63
CA VAL A 390 -23.50 23.58 18.23
C VAL A 390 -24.93 24.09 17.97
N PRO A 391 -25.25 25.36 18.26
CA PRO A 391 -26.58 25.92 18.00
C PRO A 391 -27.04 25.87 16.53
N THR A 392 -26.10 25.76 15.59
CA THR A 392 -26.36 25.61 14.14
C THR A 392 -26.73 24.18 13.73
N ALA A 393 -26.60 23.20 14.63
CA ALA A 393 -27.03 21.84 14.37
C ALA A 393 -28.57 21.78 14.29
N ASN A 394 -29.08 20.81 13.53
CA ASN A 394 -30.52 20.57 13.45
C ASN A 394 -31.07 20.31 14.87
N SER A 395 -32.11 21.04 15.26
CA SER A 395 -32.70 21.01 16.60
C SER A 395 -33.14 19.60 17.01
N ILE A 396 -33.69 18.81 16.07
CA ILE A 396 -34.12 17.44 16.33
C ILE A 396 -32.90 16.56 16.64
N TYR A 397 -31.84 16.65 15.84
CA TYR A 397 -30.63 15.86 16.00
C TYR A 397 -29.93 16.20 17.31
N ARG A 398 -29.79 17.50 17.58
CA ARG A 398 -29.25 18.00 18.81
C ARG A 398 -29.97 17.42 20.01
N ASP A 399 -31.29 17.57 20.07
CA ASP A 399 -32.06 17.20 21.25
C ASP A 399 -32.03 15.69 21.48
N VAL A 400 -32.23 14.90 20.41
CA VAL A 400 -32.26 13.44 20.51
C VAL A 400 -30.89 12.88 20.84
N ILE A 401 -29.83 13.32 20.14
CA ILE A 401 -28.49 12.74 20.34
C ILE A 401 -27.91 13.16 21.69
N THR A 402 -28.14 14.41 22.12
CA THR A 402 -27.70 14.86 23.44
C THR A 402 -28.49 14.18 24.56
N SER A 403 -29.80 13.93 24.38
CA SER A 403 -30.59 13.19 25.37
C SER A 403 -30.19 11.72 25.46
N VAL A 404 -30.03 11.06 24.31
CA VAL A 404 -29.87 9.61 24.24
C VAL A 404 -28.42 9.18 24.41
N PHE A 405 -27.44 9.90 23.88
CA PHE A 405 -26.05 9.41 23.85
C PHE A 405 -25.11 10.13 24.83
N ASN A 406 -25.55 11.21 25.48
CA ASN A 406 -24.72 11.86 26.48
C ASN A 406 -24.56 10.98 27.73
N ASN A 407 -23.35 10.97 28.31
CA ASN A 407 -22.96 10.13 29.44
C ASN A 407 -23.14 8.62 29.22
N THR A 408 -23.15 8.16 27.97
CA THR A 408 -23.16 6.72 27.64
C THR A 408 -21.74 6.16 27.59
N PHE A 409 -21.59 4.85 27.74
CA PHE A 409 -20.29 4.22 27.52
C PHE A 409 -20.08 3.95 26.04
N LEU A 410 -19.07 4.55 25.43
CA LEU A 410 -18.66 4.30 24.04
C LEU A 410 -17.50 3.31 24.03
N LEU A 411 -17.74 2.14 23.43
CA LEU A 411 -16.73 1.10 23.31
C LEU A 411 -15.58 1.56 22.42
N PRO A 412 -14.34 1.16 22.73
CA PRO A 412 -13.15 1.69 22.06
C PRO A 412 -12.81 1.03 20.72
N PHE A 413 -13.70 0.21 20.18
CA PHE A 413 -13.53 -0.46 18.89
C PHE A 413 -14.71 -0.16 17.96
N THR A 414 -14.42 -0.09 16.67
CA THR A 414 -15.42 -0.04 15.60
C THR A 414 -15.33 -1.34 14.81
N LEU A 415 -16.47 -1.89 14.42
CA LEU A 415 -16.54 -3.09 13.59
C LEU A 415 -17.18 -2.75 12.26
N VAL A 416 -16.74 -3.38 11.18
CA VAL A 416 -17.44 -3.27 9.89
C VAL A 416 -18.47 -4.39 9.84
N ALA A 417 -19.76 -4.04 9.83
CA ALA A 417 -20.84 -5.01 9.77
C ALA A 417 -20.79 -5.78 8.43
N HIS A 418 -20.72 -7.11 8.49
CA HIS A 418 -20.65 -7.97 7.30
C HIS A 418 -21.89 -7.78 6.40
N GLY A 419 -21.66 -7.55 5.11
CA GLY A 419 -22.70 -7.45 4.08
C GLY A 419 -22.84 -6.05 3.46
N MET A 420 -22.93 -4.99 4.26
CA MET A 420 -23.19 -3.62 3.78
C MET A 420 -22.01 -2.65 3.90
N LEU A 421 -20.85 -3.10 4.42
CA LEU A 421 -19.66 -2.26 4.63
C LEU A 421 -19.96 -1.01 5.50
N GLN A 422 -20.84 -1.16 6.48
CA GLN A 422 -21.20 -0.08 7.40
C GLN A 422 -20.34 -0.10 8.66
N ASP A 423 -19.93 1.08 9.10
CA ASP A 423 -19.20 1.24 10.37
C ASP A 423 -20.15 1.11 11.55
N ALA A 424 -19.92 0.09 12.38
CA ALA A 424 -20.69 -0.17 13.58
C ALA A 424 -20.04 0.49 14.81
N PHE A 425 -20.77 1.39 15.44
CA PHE A 425 -20.44 2.04 16.70
C PHE A 425 -21.25 1.43 17.83
N HIS A 426 -20.61 1.08 18.94
CA HIS A 426 -21.26 0.41 20.05
C HIS A 426 -21.29 1.30 21.30
N PHE A 427 -22.49 1.56 21.80
CA PHE A 427 -22.77 2.32 22.99
C PHE A 427 -23.51 1.46 24.02
N VAL A 428 -23.22 1.69 25.29
CA VAL A 428 -23.80 0.94 26.42
C VAL A 428 -24.37 1.92 27.44
N LYS A 429 -25.59 1.62 27.90
CA LYS A 429 -26.25 2.24 29.05
C LYS A 429 -26.59 1.17 30.08
N GLU A 430 -26.14 1.38 31.30
CA GLU A 430 -26.46 0.47 32.42
C GLU A 430 -27.94 0.59 32.83
N ASP A 431 -28.53 1.77 32.67
CA ASP A 431 -29.92 2.07 33.02
C ASP A 431 -30.93 1.41 32.06
N ALA A 432 -31.41 0.21 32.39
CA ALA A 432 -32.43 -0.48 31.59
C ALA A 432 -33.77 0.29 31.51
N TRP A 433 -34.13 1.01 32.58
CA TRP A 433 -35.40 1.75 32.67
C TRP A 433 -35.46 2.95 31.70
N ARG A 434 -34.32 3.58 31.40
CA ARG A 434 -34.24 4.71 30.45
C ARG A 434 -34.54 4.32 29.01
N ALA A 435 -34.50 3.04 28.68
CA ALA A 435 -34.70 2.56 27.33
C ALA A 435 -36.10 2.93 26.78
N GLN A 436 -37.12 3.02 27.63
CA GLN A 436 -38.47 3.44 27.21
C GLN A 436 -38.53 4.94 26.87
N GLU A 437 -37.87 5.79 27.67
CA GLU A 437 -37.79 7.24 27.44
C GLU A 437 -36.96 7.55 26.19
N ASP A 438 -35.79 6.92 26.07
CA ASP A 438 -34.92 7.09 24.92
C ASP A 438 -35.58 6.56 23.63
N ARG A 439 -36.39 5.49 23.72
CA ARG A 439 -37.19 5.02 22.59
C ARG A 439 -38.18 6.09 22.10
N ALA A 440 -38.79 6.87 23.00
CA ALA A 440 -39.65 7.98 22.60
C ALA A 440 -38.85 9.09 21.90
N GLN A 441 -37.65 9.40 22.39
CA GLN A 441 -36.77 10.39 21.74
C GLN A 441 -36.27 9.92 20.38
N LEU A 442 -35.84 8.67 20.25
CA LEU A 442 -35.35 8.09 19.00
C LEU A 442 -36.42 8.04 17.90
N LYS A 443 -37.71 7.90 18.27
CA LYS A 443 -38.82 8.00 17.29
C LYS A 443 -38.96 9.39 16.69
N ARG A 444 -38.44 10.46 17.32
CA ARG A 444 -38.46 11.83 16.78
C ARG A 444 -37.57 11.99 15.55
N PHE A 445 -36.66 11.05 15.30
CA PHE A 445 -35.89 10.99 14.06
C PHE A 445 -36.77 10.77 12.81
N GLY A 446 -38.00 10.26 12.98
CA GLY A 446 -38.97 10.12 11.90
C GLY A 446 -38.46 9.22 10.78
N SER A 447 -38.69 9.62 9.52
CA SER A 447 -38.26 8.89 8.32
C SER A 447 -36.77 9.06 7.97
N GLN A 448 -36.04 9.90 8.69
CA GLN A 448 -34.63 10.19 8.37
C GLN A 448 -33.67 9.11 8.87
N PHE A 449 -34.10 8.28 9.83
CA PHE A 449 -33.30 7.20 10.40
C PHE A 449 -34.12 5.93 10.56
N ASN A 450 -33.54 4.81 10.19
CA ASN A 450 -34.14 3.50 10.45
C ASN A 450 -33.72 3.01 11.83
N THR A 451 -34.60 3.16 12.82
CA THR A 451 -34.38 2.67 14.18
C THR A 451 -35.07 1.33 14.41
N THR A 452 -34.33 0.28 14.75
CA THR A 452 -34.87 -1.03 15.13
C THR A 452 -34.67 -1.26 16.62
N PHE A 453 -35.66 -1.91 17.24
CA PHE A 453 -35.67 -2.20 18.67
C PHE A 453 -35.83 -3.71 18.85
N HIS A 454 -34.86 -4.35 19.50
CA HIS A 454 -34.87 -5.77 19.79
C HIS A 454 -34.77 -5.98 21.30
N GLU A 455 -35.76 -6.65 21.88
CA GLU A 455 -35.70 -7.10 23.27
C GLU A 455 -35.12 -8.51 23.26
N LYS A 456 -34.03 -8.74 24.00
CA LYS A 456 -33.42 -10.06 24.19
C LYS A 456 -33.45 -10.40 25.68
N GLU A 457 -33.87 -11.62 25.99
CA GLU A 457 -33.63 -12.18 27.31
C GLU A 457 -32.13 -12.40 27.48
N GLY A 458 -31.57 -11.94 28.60
CA GLY A 458 -30.13 -12.01 28.84
C GLY A 458 -29.66 -13.46 28.99
N GLU A 459 -28.54 -13.81 28.35
CA GLU A 459 -27.88 -15.09 28.62
C GLU A 459 -27.35 -15.09 30.07
N ALA A 460 -27.77 -16.11 30.84
CA ALA A 460 -27.40 -16.40 32.23
C ALA A 460 -27.66 -15.27 33.24
N GLY A 461 -28.88 -15.23 33.81
CA GLY A 461 -29.17 -14.61 35.11
C GLY A 461 -29.19 -13.08 35.17
N SER A 462 -28.93 -12.40 34.06
CA SER A 462 -29.09 -10.95 33.94
C SER A 462 -30.48 -10.64 33.39
N GLY A 463 -31.14 -9.64 33.96
CA GLY A 463 -32.43 -9.13 33.48
C GLY A 463 -32.45 -8.75 31.99
N LYS A 464 -33.64 -8.39 31.52
CA LYS A 464 -33.96 -8.03 30.12
C LYS A 464 -32.96 -7.03 29.55
N VAL A 465 -32.34 -7.37 28.41
CA VAL A 465 -31.43 -6.50 27.66
C VAL A 465 -32.17 -5.93 26.46
N LEU A 466 -32.13 -4.61 26.30
CA LEU A 466 -32.70 -3.93 25.14
C LEU A 466 -31.58 -3.55 24.17
N ASP A 467 -31.67 -4.00 22.92
CA ASP A 467 -30.76 -3.65 21.82
C ASP A 467 -31.47 -2.67 20.88
N VAL A 468 -30.91 -1.48 20.72
CA VAL A 468 -31.42 -0.45 19.81
C VAL A 468 -30.40 -0.22 18.71
N ARG A 469 -30.81 -0.37 17.45
CA ARG A 469 -29.93 -0.13 16.31
C ARG A 469 -30.45 1.02 15.47
N ILE A 470 -29.58 1.97 15.20
CA ILE A 470 -29.86 3.12 14.35
C ILE A 470 -29.07 2.91 13.06
N HIS A 471 -29.78 2.65 11.98
CA HIS A 471 -29.19 2.45 10.67
C HIS A 471 -29.09 3.78 9.92
N ARG A 472 -27.88 4.11 9.50
CA ARG A 472 -27.54 5.17 8.55
C ARG A 472 -27.05 4.52 7.24
N PRO A 473 -26.98 5.25 6.12
CA PRO A 473 -26.44 4.72 4.87
C PRO A 473 -25.04 4.10 5.03
N ASN A 474 -24.16 4.76 5.80
CA ASN A 474 -22.75 4.38 5.92
C ASN A 474 -22.33 3.89 7.32
N ALA A 475 -23.26 3.85 8.29
CA ALA A 475 -22.96 3.50 9.67
C ALA A 475 -24.13 2.84 10.38
N VAL A 476 -23.84 2.02 11.38
CA VAL A 476 -24.83 1.49 12.32
C VAL A 476 -24.42 1.91 13.72
N ILE A 477 -25.35 2.49 14.46
CA ILE A 477 -25.12 2.81 15.87
C ILE A 477 -25.92 1.83 16.70
N ASN A 478 -25.22 0.97 17.42
CA ASN A 478 -25.79 0.01 18.35
C ASN A 478 -25.76 0.61 19.75
N LEU A 479 -26.91 0.64 20.41
CA LEU A 479 -27.07 1.13 21.77
C LEU A 479 -27.76 0.05 22.60
N ARG A 480 -27.02 -0.53 23.54
CA ARG A 480 -27.54 -1.56 24.46
C ARG A 480 -27.83 -1.01 25.83
N TYR A 481 -28.95 -1.45 26.40
CA TYR A 481 -29.45 -1.07 27.71
C TYR A 481 -29.43 -2.24 28.68
N GLY A 482 -29.13 -1.98 29.96
CA GLY A 482 -29.16 -3.00 31.01
C GLY A 482 -27.92 -3.91 31.02
N THR A 483 -26.82 -3.49 30.41
CA THR A 483 -25.54 -4.21 30.40
C THR A 483 -24.41 -3.33 30.90
N THR A 484 -23.33 -3.96 31.38
CA THR A 484 -22.10 -3.28 31.79
C THR A 484 -21.06 -3.30 30.66
N LEU A 485 -20.14 -2.34 30.66
CA LEU A 485 -19.08 -2.24 29.66
C LEU A 485 -18.21 -3.52 29.57
N THR A 486 -17.97 -4.19 30.69
CA THR A 486 -17.16 -5.42 30.74
C THR A 486 -17.83 -6.62 30.10
N ARG A 487 -19.17 -6.64 30.05
CA ARG A 487 -19.93 -7.75 29.48
C ARG A 487 -20.15 -7.58 27.98
N GLU A 488 -20.17 -6.34 27.50
CA GLU A 488 -20.35 -6.03 26.08
C GLU A 488 -19.05 -6.08 25.29
N ARG A 489 -17.91 -5.84 25.94
CA ARG A 489 -16.57 -6.03 25.36
C ARG A 489 -16.25 -7.51 25.23
#